data_AF-A0A923TW52-F1
#
_entry.id   AF-A0A923TW52-F1
#
_cell.length_a   1.000
_cell.length_b   1.000
_cell.length_c   1.000
_cell.angle_alpha   90.00
_cell.angle_beta   90.00
_cell.angle_gamma   90.00
#
_symmetry.space_group_name_H-M   'P 1'
#
loop_
_entity.id
_entity.type
_entity.pdbx_description
1 polymer ?
#
loop_
_entity_poly.entity_id
_entity_poly.type
_entity_poly.pdbx_seq_one_letter_code
_entity_poly.pdbx_strand_id
1 'polypeptide(L)'
;MLLDNKTKTEDNDHFKVFEFIKNYTESGGLDLVTGFFSVNALALMNDDINQAEKFRLILGNLMQDEAQLNKVIDLLNGNNSIKGTLSLSSAAYKAVEFLQQEKVLVKSIQRNFCHAKTYIYNDKDSRKNFHIIGSSNLTDAGLGIKESSNIELNTASTGDNNDYKELKKWFRQQWDNVALDKYELPDKTKVEVKQHIIELIKNLFKEYTPYDLYYKVLYELFKDDLLELSGDAEFKREIAHLEETIIYKTLFSYQQKGAISLIKMLQKFNGAILADAVGLGKIWTALAVMKYFEIKGYTVVLFCPKKLRINWEQYQSHSGSRFEKDEIEYYVRNHTDFQDERLSNNYPDFPLSKLQRKQKLLLVIDESHNLRNDKSSRYKFFVDNVLMPEKTLRDVKVLHLSATPINNKLMDIRNQFKLMTKGQDNGFKETDFEIDRLENIFKTAQKDFNEWSDKEDRKIADFISMLPQKFEKLTDALIVARIV
;
A
#
# COMPACT_ATOMS: atom_id res chain seq x y z
N MET A 1 35.46 -31.26 27.02
CA MET A 1 36.07 -30.58 25.86
C MET A 1 35.41 -29.22 25.71
N LEU A 2 36.19 -28.15 25.58
CA LEU A 2 35.66 -26.81 25.32
C LEU A 2 35.35 -26.69 23.81
N LEU A 3 34.15 -26.25 23.45
CA LEU A 3 33.76 -25.91 22.09
C LEU A 3 33.38 -24.44 22.06
N ASP A 4 34.15 -23.65 21.32
CA ASP A 4 33.86 -22.23 21.11
C ASP A 4 33.93 -21.91 19.60
N ASN A 5 33.36 -20.77 19.22
CA ASN A 5 33.31 -20.31 17.84
C ASN A 5 34.38 -19.25 17.51
N LYS A 6 35.43 -19.10 18.34
CA LYS A 6 36.44 -18.02 18.21
C LYS A 6 37.89 -18.49 18.29
N THR A 7 38.15 -19.53 19.06
CA THR A 7 39.46 -20.15 19.25
C THR A 7 39.71 -21.15 18.13
N LYS A 8 40.93 -21.13 17.59
CA LYS A 8 41.41 -22.08 16.59
C LYS A 8 42.26 -23.16 17.26
N THR A 9 42.21 -24.38 16.75
CA THR A 9 43.07 -25.49 17.10
C THR A 9 44.49 -25.26 16.60
N GLU A 10 45.43 -26.11 17.00
CA GLU A 10 46.82 -26.12 16.50
C GLU A 10 46.88 -26.31 14.97
N ASP A 11 45.89 -27.00 14.39
CA ASP A 11 45.71 -27.17 12.94
C ASP A 11 44.95 -26.01 12.26
N ASN A 12 44.72 -24.90 12.97
CA ASN A 12 44.04 -23.69 12.50
C ASN A 12 42.52 -23.86 12.21
N ASP A 13 41.92 -24.96 12.67
CA ASP A 13 40.48 -25.25 12.56
C ASP A 13 39.71 -24.77 13.79
N HIS A 14 38.41 -24.49 13.66
CA HIS A 14 37.56 -24.15 14.81
C HIS A 14 36.87 -25.41 15.35
N PHE A 15 36.79 -25.57 16.68
CA PHE A 15 35.96 -26.61 17.30
C PHE A 15 34.48 -26.22 17.26
N LYS A 16 33.88 -26.37 16.08
CA LYS A 16 32.48 -26.04 15.82
C LYS A 16 31.55 -27.06 16.48
N VAL A 17 30.47 -26.55 17.09
CA VAL A 17 29.41 -27.38 17.67
C VAL A 17 28.81 -28.32 16.61
N PHE A 18 28.61 -27.83 15.38
CA PHE A 18 28.08 -28.64 14.29
C PHE A 18 28.97 -29.84 13.93
N GLU A 19 30.27 -29.61 13.75
CA GLU A 19 31.23 -30.68 13.40
C GLU A 19 31.30 -31.74 14.51
N PHE A 20 31.23 -31.32 15.77
CA PHE A 20 31.16 -32.26 16.89
C PHE A 20 29.89 -33.12 16.80
N ILE A 21 28.71 -32.52 16.64
CA ILE A 21 27.46 -33.27 16.54
C ILE A 21 27.52 -34.22 15.34
N LYS A 22 27.97 -33.75 14.18
CA LYS A 22 28.08 -34.54 12.95
C LYS A 22 29.00 -35.75 13.12
N ASN A 23 30.19 -35.56 13.70
CA ASN A 23 31.20 -36.63 13.81
C ASN A 23 30.86 -37.69 14.87
N TYR A 24 30.08 -37.33 15.89
CA TYR A 24 29.76 -38.24 17.01
C TYR A 24 28.32 -38.78 16.98
N THR A 25 27.49 -38.37 16.01
CA THR A 25 26.11 -38.87 15.86
C THR A 25 26.05 -40.01 14.84
N GLU A 26 25.65 -41.20 15.31
CA GLU A 26 25.36 -42.38 14.49
C GLU A 26 23.86 -42.72 14.55
N SER A 27 23.48 -44.00 14.59
CA SER A 27 22.09 -44.50 14.61
C SER A 27 21.42 -44.41 15.99
N GLY A 28 21.59 -43.30 16.70
CA GLY A 28 21.06 -43.11 18.06
C GLY A 28 19.93 -42.08 18.10
N GLY A 29 19.54 -41.66 19.30
CA GLY A 29 18.56 -40.61 19.54
C GLY A 29 19.20 -39.27 19.93
N LEU A 30 18.88 -38.20 19.21
CA LEU A 30 19.36 -36.83 19.50
C LEU A 30 18.24 -35.99 20.15
N ASP A 31 18.50 -35.53 21.36
CA ASP A 31 17.62 -34.68 22.16
C ASP A 31 18.19 -33.26 22.22
N LEU A 32 17.38 -32.27 21.86
CA LEU A 32 17.81 -30.87 21.75
C LEU A 32 16.88 -29.95 22.54
N VAL A 33 17.45 -28.98 23.25
CA VAL A 33 16.73 -27.81 23.75
C VAL A 33 17.40 -26.57 23.17
N THR A 34 16.62 -25.71 22.53
CA THR A 34 17.14 -24.45 21.97
C THR A 34 16.10 -23.34 22.09
N GLY A 35 16.56 -22.10 22.27
CA GLY A 35 15.68 -20.93 22.27
C GLY A 35 15.34 -20.46 20.86
N PHE A 36 16.33 -20.53 19.95
CA PHE A 36 16.19 -20.08 18.57
C PHE A 36 16.71 -21.13 17.59
N PHE A 37 16.22 -21.09 16.35
CA PHE A 37 16.78 -21.88 15.26
C PHE A 37 16.78 -21.12 13.93
N SER A 38 17.72 -21.46 13.04
CA SER A 38 17.70 -21.00 11.64
C SER A 38 17.21 -22.12 10.72
N VAL A 39 16.66 -21.74 9.56
CA VAL A 39 16.20 -22.71 8.56
C VAL A 39 17.34 -23.57 8.04
N ASN A 40 18.49 -22.96 7.78
CA ASN A 40 19.67 -23.65 7.29
C ASN A 40 20.23 -24.65 8.31
N ALA A 41 20.18 -24.35 9.62
CA ALA A 41 20.57 -25.32 10.65
C ALA A 41 19.70 -26.59 10.64
N LEU A 42 18.38 -26.45 10.43
CA LEU A 42 17.48 -27.59 10.28
C LEU A 42 17.73 -28.35 8.97
N ALA A 43 18.02 -27.64 7.88
CA ALA A 43 18.39 -28.27 6.61
C ALA A 43 19.65 -29.14 6.74
N LEU A 44 20.66 -28.66 7.47
CA LEU A 44 21.88 -29.41 7.73
C LEU A 44 21.66 -30.64 8.62
N MET A 45 20.71 -30.60 9.55
CA MET A 45 20.30 -31.80 10.29
C MET A 45 19.75 -32.88 9.35
N ASN A 46 19.06 -32.50 8.27
CA ASN A 46 18.59 -33.40 7.22
C ASN A 46 19.74 -33.99 6.37
N ASP A 47 20.71 -33.15 6.03
CA ASP A 47 21.77 -33.52 5.08
C ASP A 47 22.86 -34.37 5.74
N ASP A 48 23.27 -34.01 6.96
CA ASP A 48 24.51 -34.51 7.58
C ASP A 48 24.29 -35.40 8.81
N ILE A 49 23.11 -35.33 9.45
CA ILE A 49 22.85 -35.98 10.75
C ILE A 49 21.63 -36.92 10.69
N ASN A 50 21.01 -37.07 9.53
CA ASN A 50 19.77 -37.82 9.35
C ASN A 50 19.91 -39.34 9.52
N GLN A 51 21.11 -39.88 9.77
CA GLN A 51 21.32 -41.26 10.20
C GLN A 51 20.75 -41.56 11.60
N ALA A 52 20.49 -40.55 12.42
CA ALA A 52 19.92 -40.74 13.75
C ALA A 52 18.52 -41.39 13.69
N GLU A 53 18.26 -42.32 14.62
CA GLU A 53 17.00 -43.07 14.74
C GLU A 53 15.85 -42.17 15.24
N LYS A 54 16.15 -41.13 16.03
CA LYS A 54 15.12 -40.26 16.64
C LYS A 54 15.65 -38.86 16.96
N PHE A 55 14.81 -37.85 16.74
CA PHE A 55 15.06 -36.47 17.16
C PHE A 55 13.95 -35.97 18.08
N ARG A 56 14.31 -35.33 19.19
CA ARG A 56 13.38 -34.66 20.11
C ARG A 56 13.82 -33.24 20.34
N LEU A 57 13.08 -32.28 19.80
CA LEU A 57 13.37 -30.85 19.88
C LEU A 57 12.41 -30.17 20.86
N ILE A 58 12.95 -29.57 21.91
CA ILE A 58 12.23 -28.63 22.76
C ILE A 58 12.61 -27.22 22.36
N LEU A 59 11.62 -26.45 21.94
CA LEU A 59 11.79 -25.05 21.61
C LEU A 59 11.42 -24.19 22.80
N GLY A 60 12.33 -23.30 23.18
CA GLY A 60 12.05 -22.22 24.12
C GLY A 60 11.01 -21.25 23.54
N ASN A 61 10.43 -20.43 24.40
CA ASN A 61 9.34 -19.53 24.03
C ASN A 61 9.78 -18.50 22.97
N LEU A 62 9.49 -18.81 21.70
CA LEU A 62 9.84 -18.01 20.53
C LEU A 62 8.84 -16.88 20.23
N MET A 63 7.64 -16.92 20.82
CA MET A 63 6.44 -16.35 20.18
C MET A 63 5.49 -15.63 21.17
N GLN A 64 6.03 -14.83 22.09
CA GLN A 64 5.19 -14.06 23.03
C GLN A 64 4.77 -12.66 22.55
N ASP A 65 5.37 -12.12 21.49
CA ASP A 65 5.16 -10.71 21.12
C ASP A 65 5.07 -10.52 19.61
N GLU A 66 3.98 -9.91 19.11
CA GLU A 66 3.79 -9.59 17.69
C GLU A 66 4.92 -8.70 17.13
N ALA A 67 5.56 -7.91 18.00
CA ALA A 67 6.72 -7.08 17.69
C ALA A 67 7.99 -7.88 17.31
N GLN A 68 7.99 -9.22 17.44
CA GLN A 68 9.12 -10.08 17.11
C GLN A 68 8.96 -10.88 15.81
N LEU A 69 7.87 -10.75 15.07
CA LEU A 69 7.68 -11.49 13.81
C LEU A 69 8.81 -11.24 12.80
N ASN A 70 9.25 -9.98 12.69
CA ASN A 70 10.40 -9.60 11.86
C ASN A 70 11.72 -10.20 12.37
N LYS A 71 11.90 -10.30 13.69
CA LYS A 71 13.08 -10.95 14.29
C LYS A 71 13.09 -12.46 14.03
N VAL A 72 11.93 -13.12 14.03
CA VAL A 72 11.81 -14.54 13.69
C VAL A 72 12.16 -14.75 12.22
N ILE A 73 11.70 -13.89 11.31
CA ILE A 73 12.09 -13.94 9.89
C ILE A 73 13.59 -13.70 9.72
N ASP A 74 14.19 -12.73 10.40
CA ASP A 74 15.64 -12.49 10.37
C ASP A 74 16.45 -13.66 10.95
N LEU A 75 15.96 -14.30 12.02
CA LEU A 75 16.57 -15.49 12.62
C LEU A 75 16.46 -16.72 11.73
N LEU A 76 15.33 -16.90 11.04
CA LEU A 76 15.10 -17.96 10.06
C LEU A 76 15.99 -17.78 8.83
N ASN A 77 16.19 -16.54 8.37
CA ASN A 77 17.00 -16.21 7.20
C ASN A 77 18.47 -16.55 7.39
N GLY A 78 19.02 -16.41 8.60
CA GLY A 78 20.37 -16.83 8.97
C GLY A 78 21.51 -16.05 8.28
N ASN A 79 21.45 -15.81 6.98
CA ASN A 79 22.43 -15.10 6.15
C ASN A 79 21.70 -14.17 5.16
N ASN A 80 21.75 -12.86 5.43
CA ASN A 80 21.11 -11.83 4.59
C ASN A 80 21.94 -11.44 3.35
N SER A 81 22.98 -12.19 3.01
CA SER A 81 23.68 -12.01 1.73
C SER A 81 22.79 -12.46 0.57
N ILE A 82 22.99 -11.87 -0.62
CA ILE A 82 22.27 -12.25 -1.85
C ILE A 82 22.36 -13.76 -2.10
N LYS A 83 23.53 -14.37 -1.87
CA LYS A 83 23.73 -15.82 -1.98
C LYS A 83 22.91 -16.60 -0.95
N GLY A 84 22.88 -16.14 0.30
CA GLY A 84 22.08 -16.72 1.38
C GLY A 84 20.59 -16.70 1.05
N THR A 85 20.08 -15.56 0.57
CA THR A 85 18.69 -15.41 0.11
C THR A 85 18.35 -16.36 -1.04
N LEU A 86 19.24 -16.50 -2.03
CA LEU A 86 19.03 -17.43 -3.16
C LEU A 86 19.02 -18.90 -2.72
N SER A 87 19.77 -19.26 -1.67
CA SER A 87 19.79 -20.62 -1.12
C SER A 87 18.68 -20.90 -0.11
N LEU A 88 18.03 -19.87 0.43
CA LEU A 88 17.06 -19.99 1.52
C LEU A 88 15.87 -20.86 1.13
N SER A 89 15.41 -20.77 -0.12
CA SER A 89 14.29 -21.59 -0.59
C SER A 89 14.63 -23.09 -0.56
N SER A 90 15.83 -23.45 -1.01
CA SER A 90 16.32 -24.84 -0.97
C SER A 90 16.52 -25.33 0.47
N ALA A 91 17.12 -24.50 1.33
CA ALA A 91 17.27 -24.82 2.75
C ALA A 91 15.91 -24.97 3.45
N ALA A 92 14.94 -24.12 3.12
CA ALA A 92 13.59 -24.18 3.67
C ALA A 92 12.85 -25.45 3.24
N TYR A 93 13.01 -25.88 1.98
CA TYR A 93 12.48 -27.15 1.51
C TYR A 93 13.05 -28.32 2.33
N LYS A 94 14.38 -28.39 2.51
CA LYS A 94 15.05 -29.42 3.30
C LYS A 94 14.69 -29.40 4.78
N ALA A 95 14.54 -28.21 5.36
CA ALA A 95 14.11 -28.04 6.74
C ALA A 95 12.68 -28.56 6.95
N VAL A 96 11.78 -28.28 5.99
CA VAL A 96 10.42 -28.84 6.00
C VAL A 96 10.46 -30.35 5.84
N GLU A 97 11.26 -30.89 4.92
CA GLU A 97 11.44 -32.34 4.73
C GLU A 97 11.92 -33.01 6.02
N PHE A 98 12.94 -32.45 6.67
CA PHE A 98 13.43 -32.92 7.97
C PHE A 98 12.34 -32.95 9.02
N LEU A 99 11.65 -31.82 9.21
CA LEU A 99 10.58 -31.73 10.20
C LEU A 99 9.47 -32.71 9.87
N GLN A 100 9.09 -32.94 8.61
CA GLN A 100 7.99 -33.84 8.25
C GLN A 100 8.23 -35.32 8.61
N GLN A 101 9.48 -35.74 8.82
CA GLN A 101 9.80 -37.12 9.20
C GLN A 101 9.15 -37.52 10.53
N GLU A 102 8.66 -38.77 10.62
CA GLU A 102 8.00 -39.29 11.84
C GLU A 102 8.96 -39.37 13.04
N LYS A 103 10.24 -39.60 12.76
CA LYS A 103 11.29 -39.67 13.80
C LYS A 103 11.66 -38.32 14.41
N VAL A 104 11.17 -37.20 13.85
CA VAL A 104 11.41 -35.85 14.36
C VAL A 104 10.20 -35.37 15.16
N LEU A 105 10.39 -35.22 16.47
CA LEU A 105 9.37 -34.76 17.40
C LEU A 105 9.71 -33.36 17.90
N VAL A 106 8.73 -32.46 17.94
CA VAL A 106 8.92 -31.07 18.34
C VAL A 106 7.87 -30.67 19.37
N LYS A 107 8.32 -30.14 20.50
CA LYS A 107 7.48 -29.56 21.55
C LYS A 107 7.94 -28.15 21.88
N SER A 108 7.06 -27.34 22.46
CA SER A 108 7.36 -25.96 22.87
C SER A 108 7.10 -25.75 24.36
N ILE A 109 7.93 -24.93 25.02
CA ILE A 109 7.69 -24.46 26.38
C ILE A 109 7.11 -23.04 26.31
N GLN A 110 5.82 -22.90 26.60
CA GLN A 110 5.10 -21.62 26.50
C GLN A 110 4.94 -20.90 27.85
N ARG A 111 4.64 -21.64 28.92
CA ARG A 111 4.28 -21.05 30.23
C ARG A 111 5.49 -20.56 31.02
N ASN A 112 6.66 -21.13 30.75
CA ASN A 112 7.90 -20.85 31.47
C ASN A 112 8.94 -20.29 30.50
N PHE A 113 9.82 -19.41 30.96
CA PHE A 113 10.95 -18.94 30.16
C PHE A 113 12.06 -20.01 30.16
N CYS A 114 12.24 -20.69 29.03
CA CYS A 114 13.33 -21.64 28.84
C CYS A 114 14.42 -21.04 27.94
N HIS A 115 15.56 -20.69 28.53
CA HIS A 115 16.73 -20.16 27.81
C HIS A 115 17.85 -21.19 27.68
N ALA A 116 17.65 -22.43 28.11
CA ALA A 116 18.66 -23.48 28.03
C ALA A 116 19.04 -23.79 26.57
N LYS A 117 20.31 -24.13 26.33
CA LYS A 117 20.77 -24.75 25.09
C LYS A 117 21.53 -26.02 25.42
N THR A 118 21.00 -27.15 24.97
CA THR A 118 21.65 -28.44 25.18
C THR A 118 21.39 -29.38 24.01
N TYR A 119 22.38 -30.22 23.74
CA TYR A 119 22.35 -31.28 22.73
C TYR A 119 22.78 -32.56 23.44
N ILE A 120 21.94 -33.59 23.45
CA ILE A 120 22.19 -34.84 24.17
C ILE A 120 21.97 -35.98 23.19
N TYR A 121 23.01 -36.78 22.95
CA TYR A 121 22.93 -37.95 22.10
C TYR A 121 22.86 -39.23 22.94
N ASN A 122 22.02 -40.16 22.50
CA ASN A 122 21.71 -41.40 23.18
C ASN A 122 21.94 -42.56 22.22
N ASP A 123 22.97 -43.35 22.46
CA ASP A 123 23.24 -44.58 21.72
C ASP A 123 22.92 -45.81 22.58
N LYS A 124 22.87 -46.99 21.94
CA LYS A 124 22.77 -48.28 22.62
C LYS A 124 24.09 -48.59 23.36
N ASP A 125 25.22 -48.18 22.79
CA ASP A 125 26.53 -48.19 23.44
C ASP A 125 26.74 -46.91 24.26
N SER A 126 26.70 -47.05 25.59
CA SER A 126 26.81 -45.91 26.51
C SER A 126 28.13 -45.13 26.39
N ARG A 127 29.16 -45.72 25.78
CA ARG A 127 30.45 -45.05 25.50
C ARG A 127 30.35 -44.03 24.38
N LYS A 128 29.37 -44.16 23.49
CA LYS A 128 29.12 -43.25 22.35
C LYS A 128 28.19 -42.09 22.70
N ASN A 129 27.56 -42.14 23.87
CA ASN A 129 26.73 -41.02 24.35
C ASN A 129 27.55 -39.73 24.41
N PHE A 130 26.92 -38.59 24.17
CA PHE A 130 27.53 -37.30 24.43
C PHE A 130 26.50 -36.28 24.86
N HIS A 131 26.98 -35.20 25.47
CA HIS A 131 26.19 -34.00 25.67
C HIS A 131 27.01 -32.74 25.38
N ILE A 132 26.32 -31.70 24.93
CA ILE A 132 26.85 -30.35 24.76
C ILE A 132 25.94 -29.40 25.52
N ILE A 133 26.50 -28.59 26.41
CA ILE A 133 25.79 -27.50 27.10
C ILE A 133 26.54 -26.20 26.84
N GLY A 134 25.81 -25.11 26.59
CA GLY A 134 26.44 -23.82 26.45
C GLY A 134 25.47 -22.71 26.06
N SER A 135 26.00 -21.73 25.34
CA SER A 135 25.25 -20.58 24.83
C SER A 135 24.68 -20.79 23.41
N SER A 136 25.13 -21.83 22.70
CA SER A 136 24.86 -22.02 21.27
C SER A 136 23.44 -22.50 20.96
N ASN A 137 22.61 -21.61 20.41
CA ASN A 137 21.33 -21.99 19.81
C ASN A 137 21.53 -22.77 18.50
N LEU A 138 20.48 -23.45 18.03
CA LEU A 138 20.41 -24.18 16.75
C LEU A 138 20.36 -23.23 15.54
N THR A 139 21.31 -22.30 15.47
CA THR A 139 21.39 -21.26 14.44
C THR A 139 22.74 -21.33 13.74
N ASP A 140 22.85 -20.80 12.52
CA ASP A 140 24.10 -20.81 11.75
C ASP A 140 25.29 -20.23 12.55
N ALA A 141 25.05 -19.19 13.34
CA ALA A 141 26.05 -18.58 14.21
C ALA A 141 26.41 -19.46 15.42
N GLY A 142 25.40 -19.97 16.13
CA GLY A 142 25.61 -20.80 17.33
C GLY A 142 26.29 -22.12 17.01
N LEU A 143 25.96 -22.73 15.88
CA LEU A 143 26.56 -23.98 15.41
C LEU A 143 27.97 -23.81 14.83
N GLY A 144 28.43 -22.56 14.62
CA GLY A 144 29.73 -22.27 14.00
C GLY A 144 29.77 -22.46 12.48
N ILE A 145 28.62 -22.48 11.81
CA ILE A 145 28.49 -22.66 10.35
C ILE A 145 28.92 -21.38 9.63
N LYS A 146 28.54 -20.21 10.17
CA LYS A 146 28.97 -18.90 9.66
C LYS A 146 29.80 -18.15 10.68
N GLU A 147 30.66 -17.26 10.21
CA GLU A 147 31.27 -16.26 11.08
C GLU A 147 30.19 -15.34 11.66
N SER A 148 30.35 -15.04 12.95
CA SER A 148 29.42 -14.20 13.71
C SER A 148 30.22 -13.33 14.68
N SER A 149 29.68 -12.17 15.04
CA SER A 149 30.21 -11.37 16.16
C SER A 149 29.93 -12.02 17.52
N ASN A 150 28.99 -12.96 17.61
CA ASN A 150 28.70 -13.70 18.84
C ASN A 150 29.93 -14.45 19.32
N ILE A 151 30.17 -14.39 20.63
CA ILE A 151 31.13 -15.24 21.34
C ILE A 151 30.30 -16.34 22.00
N GLU A 152 30.48 -17.57 21.54
CA GLU A 152 29.77 -18.74 22.03
C GLU A 152 30.70 -19.59 22.91
N LEU A 153 30.18 -20.07 24.04
CA LEU A 153 30.91 -20.91 24.99
C LEU A 153 30.12 -22.19 25.23
N ASN A 154 30.73 -23.33 24.95
CA ASN A 154 30.10 -24.62 25.18
C ASN A 154 31.09 -25.63 25.78
N THR A 155 30.55 -26.56 26.56
CA THR A 155 31.25 -27.74 27.05
C THR A 155 30.63 -28.98 26.42
N ALA A 156 31.46 -29.86 25.89
CA ALA A 156 31.08 -31.16 25.37
C ALA A 156 31.78 -32.28 26.14
N SER A 157 31.06 -33.35 26.45
CA SER A 157 31.62 -34.56 27.05
C SER A 157 31.00 -35.79 26.41
N THR A 158 31.80 -36.84 26.28
CA THR A 158 31.38 -38.17 25.79
C THR A 158 31.25 -39.16 26.95
N GLY A 159 30.55 -40.27 26.71
CA GLY A 159 30.29 -41.34 27.66
C GLY A 159 29.07 -41.10 28.56
N ASP A 160 28.92 -42.00 29.54
CA ASP A 160 27.77 -42.08 30.46
C ASP A 160 28.14 -41.65 31.88
N ASN A 161 28.77 -40.47 32.00
CA ASN A 161 29.15 -39.89 33.29
C ASN A 161 27.92 -39.36 34.06
N ASN A 162 28.13 -38.95 35.32
CA ASN A 162 27.03 -38.43 36.15
C ASN A 162 26.37 -37.19 35.53
N ASP A 163 27.14 -36.31 34.89
CA ASP A 163 26.61 -35.11 34.22
C ASP A 163 25.62 -35.48 33.11
N TYR A 164 25.99 -36.45 32.26
CA TYR A 164 25.10 -36.97 31.21
C TYR A 164 23.80 -37.53 31.77
N LYS A 165 23.86 -38.30 32.87
CA LYS A 165 22.67 -38.88 33.51
C LYS A 165 21.74 -37.82 34.08
N GLU A 166 22.29 -36.81 34.75
CA GLU A 166 21.51 -35.69 35.27
C GLU A 166 20.89 -34.85 34.15
N LEU A 167 21.62 -34.59 33.06
CA LEU A 167 21.09 -33.86 31.90
C LEU A 167 19.98 -34.63 31.18
N LYS A 168 20.16 -35.93 31.01
CA LYS A 168 19.16 -36.80 30.41
C LYS A 168 17.88 -36.84 31.25
N LYS A 169 18.03 -36.88 32.58
CA LYS A 169 16.91 -36.79 33.53
C LYS A 169 16.22 -35.43 33.45
N TRP A 170 16.99 -34.34 33.43
CA TRP A 170 16.47 -32.98 33.28
C TRP A 170 15.70 -32.81 31.96
N PHE A 171 16.27 -33.28 30.83
CA PHE A 171 15.62 -33.22 29.52
C PHE A 171 14.29 -33.97 29.53
N ARG A 172 14.26 -35.19 30.08
CA ARG A 172 13.01 -35.97 30.22
C ARG A 172 11.97 -35.21 31.04
N GLN A 173 12.37 -34.59 32.15
CA GLN A 173 11.46 -33.78 32.95
C GLN A 173 10.84 -32.64 32.13
N GLN A 174 11.63 -31.94 31.32
CA GLN A 174 11.11 -30.89 30.44
C GLN A 174 10.20 -31.47 29.35
N TRP A 175 10.62 -32.55 28.70
CA TRP A 175 9.90 -33.19 27.59
C TRP A 175 8.52 -33.74 28.00
N ASP A 176 8.46 -34.40 29.16
CA ASP A 176 7.27 -35.13 29.62
C ASP A 176 6.31 -34.23 30.40
N ASN A 177 6.82 -33.25 31.17
CA ASN A 177 5.99 -32.50 32.13
C ASN A 177 5.80 -31.01 31.81
N VAL A 178 6.67 -30.41 30.99
CA VAL A 178 6.70 -28.95 30.79
C VAL A 178 6.41 -28.56 29.34
N ALA A 179 7.04 -29.24 28.40
CA ALA A 179 6.91 -28.98 26.98
C ALA A 179 5.57 -29.54 26.44
N LEU A 180 4.91 -28.74 25.60
CA LEU A 180 3.61 -29.04 25.05
C LEU A 180 3.72 -29.34 23.55
N ASP A 181 2.91 -30.29 23.07
CA ASP A 181 2.77 -30.58 21.64
C ASP A 181 1.94 -29.50 20.92
N LYS A 182 1.04 -28.83 21.65
CA LYS A 182 0.18 -27.75 21.14
C LYS A 182 0.62 -26.38 21.65
N TYR A 183 0.65 -25.42 20.74
CA TYR A 183 0.92 -24.01 20.97
C TYR A 183 -0.39 -23.20 20.96
N GLU A 184 -0.58 -22.31 21.93
CA GLU A 184 -1.72 -21.37 21.95
C GLU A 184 -1.29 -20.03 21.34
N LEU A 185 -1.91 -19.63 20.23
CA LEU A 185 -1.66 -18.35 19.55
C LEU A 185 -2.29 -17.17 20.31
N PRO A 186 -1.92 -15.90 20.00
CA PRO A 186 -2.49 -14.71 20.67
C PRO A 186 -4.03 -14.62 20.60
N ASP A 187 -4.63 -15.18 19.55
CA ASP A 187 -6.07 -15.28 19.35
C ASP A 187 -6.73 -16.46 20.11
N LYS A 188 -5.96 -17.15 20.96
CA LYS A 188 -6.33 -18.34 21.76
C LYS A 188 -6.60 -19.61 20.95
N THR A 189 -6.29 -19.62 19.66
CA THR A 189 -6.35 -20.85 18.86
C THR A 189 -5.19 -21.78 19.24
N LYS A 190 -5.45 -23.09 19.27
CA LYS A 190 -4.45 -24.11 19.60
C LYS A 190 -4.02 -24.86 18.36
N VAL A 191 -2.73 -24.80 18.03
CA VAL A 191 -2.14 -25.44 16.86
C VAL A 191 -1.06 -26.43 17.27
N GLU A 192 -0.86 -27.50 16.52
CA GLU A 192 0.27 -28.42 16.74
C GLU A 192 1.59 -27.69 16.47
N VAL A 193 2.52 -27.69 17.43
CA VAL A 193 3.80 -26.93 17.36
C VAL A 193 4.56 -27.27 16.08
N LYS A 194 4.73 -28.58 15.83
CA LYS A 194 5.45 -29.09 14.66
C LYS A 194 4.83 -28.60 13.35
N GLN A 195 3.51 -28.70 13.23
CA GLN A 195 2.79 -28.31 12.02
C GLN A 195 2.85 -26.80 11.79
N HIS A 196 2.70 -26.01 12.86
CA HIS A 196 2.78 -24.55 12.79
C HIS A 196 4.16 -24.08 12.30
N ILE A 197 5.26 -24.68 12.80
CA ILE A 197 6.61 -24.35 12.34
C ILE A 197 6.80 -24.72 10.86
N ILE A 198 6.30 -25.87 10.43
CA ILE A 198 6.34 -26.26 9.02
C ILE A 198 5.63 -25.22 8.14
N GLU A 199 4.46 -24.73 8.55
CA GLU A 199 3.70 -23.70 7.83
C GLU A 199 4.45 -22.36 7.77
N LEU A 200 5.07 -21.95 8.87
CA LEU A 200 5.91 -20.75 8.90
C LEU A 200 7.09 -20.85 7.92
N ILE A 201 7.80 -21.99 7.89
CA ILE A 201 8.93 -22.19 6.98
C ILE A 201 8.45 -22.29 5.52
N LYS A 202 7.29 -22.91 5.25
CA LYS A 202 6.69 -22.99 3.91
C LYS A 202 6.46 -21.63 3.26
N ASN A 203 6.16 -20.61 4.05
CA ASN A 203 5.98 -19.25 3.54
C ASN A 203 7.27 -18.66 2.93
N LEU A 204 8.46 -19.14 3.32
CA LEU A 204 9.74 -18.63 2.84
C LEU A 204 10.09 -19.06 1.40
N PHE A 205 9.46 -20.12 0.90
CA PHE A 205 9.64 -20.61 -0.47
C PHE A 205 8.32 -20.67 -1.25
N LYS A 206 7.33 -19.89 -0.81
CA LYS A 206 6.09 -19.75 -1.55
C LYS A 206 6.39 -19.06 -2.89
N GLU A 207 6.03 -19.73 -3.98
CA GLU A 207 6.09 -19.14 -5.30
C GLU A 207 4.91 -18.16 -5.48
N TYR A 208 5.23 -16.95 -5.90
CA TYR A 208 4.23 -15.94 -6.28
C TYR A 208 4.20 -15.83 -7.80
N THR A 209 3.00 -15.81 -8.37
CA THR A 209 2.84 -15.57 -9.79
C THR A 209 3.13 -14.10 -10.12
N PRO A 210 3.50 -13.76 -11.37
CA PRO A 210 3.58 -12.36 -11.80
C PRO A 210 2.28 -11.58 -11.55
N TYR A 211 1.13 -12.25 -11.61
CA TYR A 211 -0.17 -11.66 -11.29
C TYR A 211 -0.31 -11.33 -9.81
N ASP A 212 0.16 -12.19 -8.90
CA ASP A 212 0.11 -11.91 -7.46
C ASP A 212 0.93 -10.67 -7.11
N LEU A 213 2.12 -10.54 -7.71
CA LEU A 213 2.97 -9.37 -7.55
C LEU A 213 2.29 -8.11 -8.13
N TYR A 214 1.73 -8.22 -9.33
CA TYR A 214 1.00 -7.12 -9.95
C TYR A 214 -0.18 -6.66 -9.09
N TYR A 215 -1.01 -7.59 -8.61
CA TYR A 215 -2.14 -7.25 -7.73
C TYR A 215 -1.69 -6.70 -6.38
N LYS A 216 -0.59 -7.20 -5.81
CA LYS A 216 -0.02 -6.64 -4.58
C LYS A 216 0.45 -5.21 -4.78
N VAL A 217 1.11 -4.92 -5.91
CA VAL A 217 1.51 -3.55 -6.26
C VAL A 217 0.30 -2.65 -6.43
N LEU A 218 -0.72 -3.08 -7.19
CA LEU A 218 -1.96 -2.32 -7.32
C LEU A 218 -2.64 -2.09 -5.97
N TYR A 219 -2.71 -3.11 -5.12
CA TYR A 219 -3.27 -2.97 -3.79
C TYR A 219 -2.50 -1.94 -2.96
N GLU A 220 -1.17 -1.99 -2.92
CA GLU A 220 -0.39 -1.01 -2.17
C GLU A 220 -0.51 0.41 -2.73
N LEU A 221 -0.68 0.57 -4.05
CA LEU A 221 -0.87 1.86 -4.70
C LEU A 221 -2.27 2.46 -4.44
N PHE A 222 -3.32 1.63 -4.37
CA PHE A 222 -4.72 2.09 -4.37
C PHE A 222 -5.52 1.72 -3.10
N LYS A 223 -4.90 1.09 -2.09
CA LYS A 223 -5.61 0.66 -0.87
C LYS A 223 -6.28 1.82 -0.14
N ASP A 224 -5.66 3.00 -0.12
CA ASP A 224 -6.19 4.16 0.58
C ASP A 224 -7.42 4.70 -0.16
N ASP A 225 -7.38 4.77 -1.49
CA ASP A 225 -8.53 5.14 -2.32
C ASP A 225 -9.71 4.17 -2.13
N LEU A 226 -9.44 2.86 -2.05
CA LEU A 226 -10.46 1.83 -1.81
C LEU A 226 -11.11 1.96 -0.42
N LEU A 227 -10.33 2.31 0.60
CA LEU A 227 -10.84 2.56 1.95
C LEU A 227 -11.71 3.83 1.99
N GLU A 228 -11.27 4.92 1.33
CA GLU A 228 -12.08 6.14 1.17
C GLU A 228 -13.36 5.91 0.33
N LEU A 229 -13.36 4.97 -0.62
CA LEU A 229 -14.54 4.59 -1.40
C LEU A 229 -15.56 3.75 -0.63
N SER A 230 -15.11 2.96 0.33
CA SER A 230 -15.94 1.99 1.04
C SER A 230 -16.53 2.51 2.35
N GLY A 231 -15.91 3.52 2.97
CA GLY A 231 -16.24 3.98 4.33
C GLY A 231 -17.40 4.96 4.49
N ASP A 232 -17.83 5.67 3.45
CA ASP A 232 -18.86 6.72 3.59
C ASP A 232 -20.28 6.20 3.28
N ALA A 233 -20.97 5.79 4.34
CA ALA A 233 -22.35 5.30 4.26
C ALA A 233 -23.35 6.40 3.83
N GLU A 234 -23.06 7.67 4.11
CA GLU A 234 -23.87 8.80 3.66
C GLU A 234 -23.70 8.93 2.14
N PHE A 235 -22.47 9.09 1.66
CA PHE A 235 -22.15 9.19 0.24
C PHE A 235 -22.75 8.04 -0.59
N LYS A 236 -22.73 6.79 -0.08
CA LYS A 236 -23.38 5.64 -0.75
C LYS A 236 -24.89 5.84 -0.94
N ARG A 237 -25.59 6.40 0.06
CA ARG A 237 -27.03 6.72 -0.06
C ARG A 237 -27.25 7.86 -1.06
N GLU A 238 -26.38 8.87 -1.05
CA GLU A 238 -26.47 9.99 -1.98
C GLU A 238 -26.28 9.55 -3.44
N ILE A 239 -25.31 8.66 -3.67
CA ILE A 239 -25.04 8.10 -4.98
C ILE A 239 -26.19 7.19 -5.45
N ALA A 240 -26.83 6.43 -4.56
CA ALA A 240 -27.95 5.56 -4.94
C ALA A 240 -29.06 6.29 -5.73
N HIS A 241 -29.40 7.53 -5.33
CA HIS A 241 -30.37 8.34 -6.08
C HIS A 241 -29.89 8.73 -7.48
N LEU A 242 -28.59 8.99 -7.65
CA LEU A 242 -28.00 9.22 -8.96
C LEU A 242 -28.00 7.92 -9.78
N GLU A 243 -27.68 6.79 -9.18
CA GLU A 243 -27.63 5.48 -9.86
C GLU A 243 -29.00 5.04 -10.41
N GLU A 244 -30.09 5.55 -9.84
CA GLU A 244 -31.44 5.31 -10.32
C GLU A 244 -31.79 6.10 -11.59
N THR A 245 -31.09 7.22 -11.87
CA THR A 245 -31.35 8.08 -13.02
C THR A 245 -31.02 7.41 -14.36
N ILE A 246 -31.73 7.80 -15.42
CA ILE A 246 -31.50 7.32 -16.78
C ILE A 246 -30.14 7.82 -17.30
N ILE A 247 -29.76 9.05 -16.95
CA ILE A 247 -28.45 9.64 -17.25
C ILE A 247 -27.34 8.69 -16.78
N TYR A 248 -27.35 8.29 -15.50
CA TYR A 248 -26.30 7.44 -14.94
C TYR A 248 -26.31 6.01 -15.50
N LYS A 249 -27.50 5.40 -15.65
CA LYS A 249 -27.66 4.06 -16.23
C LYS A 249 -27.21 3.97 -17.69
N THR A 250 -27.23 5.11 -18.40
CA THR A 250 -26.76 5.21 -19.79
C THR A 250 -25.23 5.23 -19.90
N LEU A 251 -24.54 5.69 -18.86
CA LEU A 251 -23.08 5.82 -18.87
C LEU A 251 -22.40 4.46 -18.98
N PHE A 252 -21.28 4.40 -19.70
CA PHE A 252 -20.38 3.26 -19.63
C PHE A 252 -19.78 3.14 -18.21
N SER A 253 -19.35 1.94 -17.83
CA SER A 253 -18.77 1.68 -16.50
C SER A 253 -17.61 2.61 -16.13
N TYR A 254 -16.77 2.98 -17.11
CA TYR A 254 -15.69 3.95 -16.89
C TYR A 254 -16.20 5.39 -16.70
N GLN A 255 -17.29 5.78 -17.37
CA GLN A 255 -17.92 7.09 -17.21
C GLN A 255 -18.63 7.20 -15.86
N GLN A 256 -19.25 6.12 -15.38
CA GLN A 256 -19.85 6.04 -14.04
C GLN A 256 -18.80 6.29 -12.95
N LYS A 257 -17.67 5.57 -13.02
CA LYS A 257 -16.52 5.78 -12.13
C LYS A 257 -15.97 7.20 -12.22
N GLY A 258 -15.87 7.75 -13.43
CA GLY A 258 -15.45 9.12 -13.67
C GLY A 258 -16.39 10.15 -13.03
N ALA A 259 -17.71 9.98 -13.16
CA ALA A 259 -18.71 10.85 -12.56
C ALA A 259 -18.63 10.81 -11.02
N ILE A 260 -18.54 9.62 -10.42
CA ILE A 260 -18.35 9.46 -8.97
C ILE A 260 -17.07 10.18 -8.50
N SER A 261 -15.97 10.01 -9.23
CA SER A 261 -14.69 10.66 -8.89
C SER A 261 -14.80 12.18 -8.93
N LEU A 262 -15.41 12.73 -9.98
CA LEU A 262 -15.65 14.18 -10.11
C LEU A 262 -16.54 14.71 -8.97
N ILE A 263 -17.59 13.98 -8.59
CA ILE A 263 -18.47 14.35 -7.47
C ILE A 263 -17.66 14.45 -6.17
N LYS A 264 -16.84 13.43 -5.87
CA LYS A 264 -15.97 13.43 -4.69
C LYS A 264 -14.99 14.59 -4.69
N MET A 265 -14.34 14.85 -5.82
CA MET A 265 -13.42 15.98 -5.97
C MET A 265 -14.13 17.32 -5.74
N LEU A 266 -15.34 17.51 -6.29
CA LEU A 266 -16.14 18.71 -6.08
C LEU A 266 -16.61 18.85 -4.63
N GLN A 267 -16.93 17.76 -3.93
CA GLN A 267 -17.28 17.79 -2.51
C GLN A 267 -16.06 18.16 -1.64
N LYS A 268 -14.92 17.52 -1.86
CA LYS A 268 -13.70 17.69 -1.05
C LYS A 268 -12.96 19.00 -1.33
N PHE A 269 -12.86 19.40 -2.59
CA PHE A 269 -11.97 20.49 -3.02
C PHE A 269 -12.69 21.67 -3.69
N ASN A 270 -14.01 21.65 -3.80
CA ASN A 270 -14.82 22.65 -4.50
C ASN A 270 -14.48 22.82 -5.99
N GLY A 271 -13.75 21.88 -6.57
CA GLY A 271 -13.38 21.94 -7.97
C GLY A 271 -12.92 20.61 -8.54
N ALA A 272 -13.12 20.43 -9.84
CA ALA A 272 -12.64 19.28 -10.59
C ALA A 272 -12.45 19.62 -12.07
N ILE A 273 -11.54 18.93 -12.74
CA ILE A 273 -11.31 19.05 -14.19
C ILE A 273 -11.61 17.70 -14.85
N LEU A 274 -12.58 17.68 -15.75
CA LEU A 274 -12.81 16.56 -16.67
C LEU A 274 -12.05 16.81 -17.98
N ALA A 275 -10.96 16.06 -18.16
CA ALA A 275 -9.99 16.19 -19.25
C ALA A 275 -9.98 14.96 -20.18
N ASP A 276 -11.15 14.51 -20.62
CA ASP A 276 -11.25 13.38 -21.56
C ASP A 276 -10.89 13.81 -23.00
N ALA A 277 -10.52 12.88 -23.88
CA ALA A 277 -10.44 13.15 -25.32
C ALA A 277 -11.82 13.53 -25.93
N VAL A 278 -11.82 14.14 -27.12
CA VAL A 278 -13.05 14.43 -27.87
C VAL A 278 -13.75 13.11 -28.23
N GLY A 279 -15.08 13.04 -28.04
CA GLY A 279 -15.87 11.84 -28.36
C GLY A 279 -16.07 10.86 -27.20
N LEU A 280 -15.38 11.01 -26.06
CA LEU A 280 -15.51 10.12 -24.89
C LEU A 280 -16.77 10.37 -24.01
N GLY A 281 -17.71 11.19 -24.48
CA GLY A 281 -18.99 11.42 -23.79
C GLY A 281 -18.89 12.31 -22.55
N LYS A 282 -18.05 13.35 -22.56
CA LYS A 282 -17.95 14.35 -21.48
C LYS A 282 -19.27 14.99 -21.11
N ILE A 283 -20.09 15.29 -22.12
CA ILE A 283 -21.41 15.91 -21.90
C ILE A 283 -22.23 15.01 -20.97
N TRP A 284 -22.30 13.71 -21.26
CA TRP A 284 -23.11 12.78 -20.45
C TRP A 284 -22.52 12.57 -19.06
N THR A 285 -21.20 12.48 -18.95
CA THR A 285 -20.52 12.42 -17.65
C THR A 285 -20.80 13.68 -16.83
N ALA A 286 -20.73 14.87 -17.45
CA ALA A 286 -21.04 16.14 -16.81
C ALA A 286 -22.52 16.25 -16.43
N LEU A 287 -23.46 15.79 -17.26
CA LEU A 287 -24.88 15.74 -16.92
C LEU A 287 -25.15 14.89 -15.67
N ALA A 288 -24.47 13.77 -15.50
CA ALA A 288 -24.58 12.96 -14.28
C ALA A 288 -24.11 13.73 -13.03
N VAL A 289 -22.97 14.41 -13.13
CA VAL A 289 -22.46 15.26 -12.04
C VAL A 289 -23.41 16.42 -11.75
N MET A 290 -23.93 17.08 -12.81
CA MET A 290 -24.90 18.17 -12.69
C MET A 290 -26.18 17.69 -11.99
N LYS A 291 -26.72 16.55 -12.40
CA LYS A 291 -27.93 15.96 -11.80
C LYS A 291 -27.72 15.65 -10.32
N TYR A 292 -26.56 15.08 -9.95
CA TYR A 292 -26.24 14.83 -8.56
C TYR A 292 -26.26 16.11 -7.70
N PHE A 293 -25.61 17.18 -8.17
CA PHE A 293 -25.57 18.44 -7.43
C PHE A 293 -26.93 19.16 -7.42
N GLU A 294 -27.72 19.04 -8.49
CA GLU A 294 -29.11 19.52 -8.54
C GLU A 294 -29.97 18.81 -7.48
N ILE A 295 -29.88 17.48 -7.35
CA ILE A 295 -30.55 16.70 -6.28
C ILE A 295 -30.11 17.18 -4.88
N LYS A 296 -28.86 17.63 -4.74
CA LYS A 296 -28.31 18.23 -3.50
C LYS A 296 -28.74 19.68 -3.26
N GLY A 297 -29.57 20.23 -4.12
CA GLY A 297 -30.10 21.59 -4.02
C GLY A 297 -29.14 22.68 -4.52
N TYR A 298 -28.11 22.32 -5.29
CA TYR A 298 -27.26 23.31 -5.94
C TYR A 298 -27.97 23.87 -7.17
N THR A 299 -27.87 25.19 -7.36
CA THR A 299 -28.24 25.78 -8.64
C THR A 299 -27.12 25.53 -9.64
N VAL A 300 -27.41 24.84 -10.74
CA VAL A 300 -26.42 24.50 -11.77
C VAL A 300 -26.44 25.57 -12.87
N VAL A 301 -25.26 26.14 -13.16
CA VAL A 301 -25.08 27.10 -14.26
C VAL A 301 -23.93 26.65 -15.15
N LEU A 302 -24.23 26.46 -16.43
CA LEU A 302 -23.29 26.01 -17.43
C LEU A 302 -22.89 27.15 -18.36
N PHE A 303 -21.59 27.39 -18.48
CA PHE A 303 -21.00 28.35 -19.41
C PHE A 303 -20.35 27.61 -20.57
N CYS A 304 -20.75 27.93 -21.80
CA CYS A 304 -20.21 27.31 -23.01
C CYS A 304 -19.97 28.32 -24.14
N PRO A 305 -19.21 27.97 -25.19
CA PRO A 305 -19.18 28.74 -26.43
C PRO A 305 -20.57 28.80 -27.08
N LYS A 306 -20.94 29.93 -27.68
CA LYS A 306 -22.25 30.13 -28.33
C LYS A 306 -22.62 29.03 -29.34
N LYS A 307 -21.61 28.46 -30.02
CA LYS A 307 -21.78 27.35 -30.99
C LYS A 307 -22.20 26.03 -30.34
N LEU A 308 -21.84 25.79 -29.08
CA LEU A 308 -22.14 24.55 -28.35
C LEU A 308 -23.40 24.65 -27.48
N ARG A 309 -24.01 25.84 -27.39
CA ARG A 309 -25.19 26.10 -26.55
C ARG A 309 -26.32 25.09 -26.80
N ILE A 310 -26.68 24.86 -28.06
CA ILE A 310 -27.76 23.94 -28.45
C ILE A 310 -27.47 22.50 -27.98
N ASN A 311 -26.19 22.09 -27.99
CA ASN A 311 -25.79 20.75 -27.57
C ASN A 311 -26.04 20.50 -26.08
N TRP A 312 -26.08 21.57 -25.28
CA TRP A 312 -26.45 21.50 -23.88
C TRP A 312 -27.97 21.65 -23.74
N GLU A 313 -28.57 22.71 -24.28
CA GLU A 313 -30.00 23.01 -24.11
C GLU A 313 -30.94 21.85 -24.45
N GLN A 314 -30.61 21.01 -25.43
CA GLN A 314 -31.38 19.81 -25.76
C GLN A 314 -31.60 18.82 -24.60
N TYR A 315 -30.78 18.89 -23.54
CA TYR A 315 -30.88 18.01 -22.37
C TYR A 315 -31.59 18.66 -21.19
N GLN A 316 -32.00 19.92 -21.28
CA GLN A 316 -32.80 20.56 -20.23
C GLN A 316 -34.18 19.88 -20.13
N SER A 317 -34.76 19.86 -18.93
CA SER A 317 -36.15 19.42 -18.74
C SER A 317 -37.10 20.11 -19.72
N HIS A 318 -38.11 19.39 -20.21
CA HIS A 318 -39.09 19.79 -21.23
C HIS A 318 -38.54 19.94 -22.66
N SER A 319 -37.34 19.41 -22.94
CA SER A 319 -36.72 19.47 -24.29
C SER A 319 -36.95 18.20 -25.13
N GLY A 320 -37.63 17.18 -24.58
CA GLY A 320 -37.94 15.94 -25.29
C GLY A 320 -36.72 15.02 -25.44
N SER A 321 -35.76 15.13 -24.50
CA SER A 321 -34.51 14.37 -24.57
C SER A 321 -34.69 12.92 -24.12
N ARG A 322 -33.71 12.05 -24.40
CA ARG A 322 -33.69 10.68 -23.84
C ARG A 322 -33.63 10.63 -22.29
N PHE A 323 -33.31 11.75 -21.66
CA PHE A 323 -33.18 11.92 -20.22
C PHE A 323 -34.36 12.70 -19.62
N GLU A 324 -35.46 12.87 -20.36
CA GLU A 324 -36.62 13.67 -19.95
C GLU A 324 -37.15 13.28 -18.56
N LYS A 325 -37.21 11.97 -18.25
CA LYS A 325 -37.69 11.46 -16.97
C LYS A 325 -36.81 11.84 -15.78
N ASP A 326 -35.56 12.22 -16.02
CA ASP A 326 -34.67 12.68 -14.95
C ASP A 326 -34.88 14.17 -14.65
N GLU A 327 -35.68 14.90 -15.44
CA GLU A 327 -36.07 16.30 -15.23
C GLU A 327 -34.90 17.20 -14.82
N ILE A 328 -33.77 17.09 -15.52
CA ILE A 328 -32.56 17.83 -15.13
C ILE A 328 -32.73 19.34 -15.36
N GLU A 329 -32.53 20.12 -14.30
CA GLU A 329 -32.65 21.57 -14.30
C GLU A 329 -31.30 22.27 -14.21
N TYR A 330 -31.01 23.15 -15.17
CA TYR A 330 -29.80 24.00 -15.16
C TYR A 330 -29.95 25.18 -16.12
N TYR A 331 -29.09 26.19 -15.96
CA TYR A 331 -29.08 27.39 -16.79
C TYR A 331 -27.87 27.41 -17.74
N VAL A 332 -28.11 27.62 -19.04
CA VAL A 332 -27.03 27.73 -20.05
C VAL A 332 -26.71 29.20 -20.34
N ARG A 333 -25.42 29.54 -20.33
CA ARG A 333 -24.87 30.90 -20.52
C ARG A 333 -23.68 30.86 -21.48
N ASN A 334 -23.38 31.98 -22.15
CA ASN A 334 -22.23 32.05 -23.07
C ASN A 334 -21.00 32.67 -22.41
N HIS A 335 -19.82 32.17 -22.76
CA HIS A 335 -18.53 32.79 -22.36
C HIS A 335 -18.37 34.24 -22.84
N THR A 336 -19.04 34.61 -23.92
CA THR A 336 -18.98 35.96 -24.51
C THR A 336 -19.77 37.00 -23.74
N ASP A 337 -20.55 36.59 -22.74
CA ASP A 337 -21.46 37.46 -21.99
C ASP A 337 -20.83 37.98 -20.67
N PHE A 338 -19.58 37.60 -20.39
CA PHE A 338 -18.75 38.08 -19.28
C PHE A 338 -18.21 39.52 -19.51
N GLN A 339 -19.07 40.43 -19.94
CA GLN A 339 -18.76 41.84 -20.22
C GLN A 339 -20.06 42.63 -20.42
N ASP A 340 -19.95 43.96 -20.40
CA ASP A 340 -20.99 44.91 -20.87
C ASP A 340 -22.41 44.63 -20.34
N GLU A 341 -22.54 44.21 -19.08
CA GLU A 341 -23.82 43.84 -18.44
C GLU A 341 -24.63 42.73 -19.17
N ARG A 342 -24.02 42.01 -20.11
CA ARG A 342 -24.70 41.01 -20.96
C ARG A 342 -25.29 39.87 -20.16
N LEU A 343 -24.65 39.44 -19.07
CA LEU A 343 -25.24 38.42 -18.17
C LEU A 343 -26.53 38.90 -17.48
N SER A 344 -26.73 40.21 -17.33
CA SER A 344 -27.98 40.78 -16.81
C SER A 344 -29.02 40.93 -17.91
N ASN A 345 -28.61 41.45 -19.07
CA ASN A 345 -29.52 41.83 -20.15
C ASN A 345 -29.98 40.67 -21.03
N ASN A 346 -29.10 39.69 -21.30
CA ASN A 346 -29.42 38.56 -22.19
C ASN A 346 -30.26 37.46 -21.51
N TYR A 347 -30.45 37.54 -20.19
CA TYR A 347 -31.02 36.45 -19.38
C TYR A 347 -32.06 36.94 -18.36
N PRO A 348 -33.21 37.49 -18.82
CA PRO A 348 -34.19 38.15 -17.96
C PRO A 348 -34.79 37.25 -16.87
N ASP A 349 -34.98 35.95 -17.13
CA ASP A 349 -35.58 35.01 -16.15
C ASP A 349 -34.63 34.62 -15.01
N PHE A 350 -33.32 34.73 -15.28
CA PHE A 350 -32.27 34.42 -14.33
C PHE A 350 -31.04 35.31 -14.60
N PRO A 351 -31.13 36.60 -14.24
CA PRO A 351 -30.09 37.59 -14.48
C PRO A 351 -28.93 37.40 -13.49
N LEU A 352 -27.81 38.09 -13.75
CA LEU A 352 -26.63 38.05 -12.90
C LEU A 352 -26.95 38.33 -11.42
N SER A 353 -27.81 39.30 -11.12
CA SER A 353 -28.20 39.63 -9.74
C SER A 353 -28.89 38.46 -9.01
N LYS A 354 -29.67 37.64 -9.73
CA LYS A 354 -30.31 36.43 -9.18
C LYS A 354 -29.29 35.31 -8.98
N LEU A 355 -28.35 35.16 -9.90
CA LEU A 355 -27.21 34.23 -9.78
C LEU A 355 -26.35 34.56 -8.54
N GLN A 356 -26.04 35.84 -8.34
CA GLN A 356 -25.19 36.31 -7.23
C GLN A 356 -25.79 35.99 -5.86
N ARG A 357 -27.13 35.97 -5.73
CA ARG A 357 -27.86 35.66 -4.49
C ARG A 357 -27.92 34.17 -4.14
N LYS A 358 -27.55 33.25 -5.05
CA LYS A 358 -27.61 31.80 -4.79
C LYS A 358 -26.48 31.37 -3.86
N GLN A 359 -26.84 30.64 -2.79
CA GLN A 359 -25.89 30.18 -1.77
C GLN A 359 -25.13 28.91 -2.17
N LYS A 360 -25.79 27.99 -2.89
CA LYS A 360 -25.21 26.74 -3.39
C LYS A 360 -25.19 26.77 -4.92
N LEU A 361 -23.99 26.76 -5.51
CA LEU A 361 -23.79 26.86 -6.95
C LEU A 361 -22.83 25.80 -7.46
N LEU A 362 -23.23 25.09 -8.51
CA LEU A 362 -22.32 24.33 -9.36
C LEU A 362 -22.14 25.11 -10.67
N LEU A 363 -20.93 25.58 -10.92
CA LEU A 363 -20.56 26.25 -12.16
C LEU A 363 -19.85 25.25 -13.06
N VAL A 364 -20.46 24.91 -14.18
CA VAL A 364 -19.87 24.05 -15.20
C VAL A 364 -19.30 24.93 -16.31
N ILE A 365 -18.02 24.79 -16.62
CA ILE A 365 -17.33 25.60 -17.62
C ILE A 365 -16.87 24.69 -18.75
N ASP A 366 -17.66 24.62 -19.80
CA ASP A 366 -17.31 23.92 -21.02
C ASP A 366 -16.24 24.70 -21.79
N GLU A 367 -15.29 24.02 -22.44
CA GLU A 367 -14.12 24.66 -23.04
C GLU A 367 -13.42 25.66 -22.12
N SER A 368 -13.16 25.22 -20.88
CA SER A 368 -12.59 26.02 -19.79
C SER A 368 -11.27 26.73 -20.11
N HIS A 369 -10.55 26.30 -21.16
CA HIS A 369 -9.37 26.97 -21.71
C HIS A 369 -9.64 28.44 -22.12
N ASN A 370 -10.90 28.83 -22.34
CA ASN A 370 -11.31 30.22 -22.59
C ASN A 370 -11.11 31.17 -21.39
N LEU A 371 -10.91 30.62 -20.19
CA LEU A 371 -10.64 31.34 -18.94
C LEU A 371 -9.22 31.07 -18.41
N ARG A 372 -8.26 30.77 -19.28
CA ARG A 372 -6.87 30.47 -18.86
C ARG A 372 -6.02 31.70 -18.52
N ASN A 373 -6.44 32.90 -18.87
CA ASN A 373 -5.64 34.12 -18.65
C ASN A 373 -6.25 34.97 -17.53
N ASP A 374 -5.64 34.96 -16.35
CA ASP A 374 -6.10 35.70 -15.17
C ASP A 374 -5.99 37.23 -15.29
N LYS A 375 -5.25 37.73 -16.28
CA LYS A 375 -5.19 39.17 -16.59
C LYS A 375 -6.32 39.65 -17.50
N SER A 376 -7.04 38.73 -18.17
CA SER A 376 -8.11 39.10 -19.10
C SER A 376 -9.30 39.73 -18.37
N SER A 377 -9.97 40.69 -19.01
CA SER A 377 -11.19 41.31 -18.48
C SER A 377 -12.27 40.25 -18.20
N ARG A 378 -12.41 39.27 -19.10
CA ARG A 378 -13.31 38.12 -18.96
C ARG A 378 -13.08 37.33 -17.68
N TYR A 379 -11.83 36.97 -17.40
CA TYR A 379 -11.49 36.20 -16.20
C TYR A 379 -11.80 36.99 -14.93
N LYS A 380 -11.37 38.26 -14.87
CA LYS A 380 -11.65 39.14 -13.73
C LYS A 380 -13.15 39.30 -13.51
N PHE A 381 -13.90 39.54 -14.59
CA PHE A 381 -15.35 39.61 -14.53
C PHE A 381 -15.96 38.35 -13.91
N PHE A 382 -15.55 37.16 -14.35
CA PHE A 382 -16.04 35.89 -13.82
C PHE A 382 -15.71 35.71 -12.34
N VAL A 383 -14.47 36.01 -11.93
CA VAL A 383 -14.06 35.92 -10.52
C VAL A 383 -14.87 36.90 -9.66
N ASP A 384 -14.86 38.18 -10.02
CA ASP A 384 -15.40 39.25 -9.19
C ASP A 384 -16.93 39.25 -9.15
N ASN A 385 -17.60 38.86 -10.24
CA ASN A 385 -19.05 38.97 -10.35
C ASN A 385 -19.78 37.63 -10.21
N VAL A 386 -19.13 36.50 -10.53
CA VAL A 386 -19.77 35.17 -10.51
C VAL A 386 -19.27 34.31 -9.36
N LEU A 387 -17.96 34.25 -9.10
CA LEU A 387 -17.40 33.44 -8.01
C LEU A 387 -17.47 34.14 -6.65
N MET A 388 -17.13 35.44 -6.59
CA MET A 388 -17.09 36.24 -5.36
C MET A 388 -17.83 37.59 -5.47
N PRO A 389 -19.13 37.61 -5.78
CA PRO A 389 -19.93 38.81 -5.63
C PRO A 389 -20.00 39.18 -4.14
N GLU A 390 -19.47 40.36 -3.81
CA GLU A 390 -19.57 41.06 -2.52
C GLU A 390 -19.47 40.16 -1.27
N LYS A 391 -18.27 39.68 -0.92
CA LYS A 391 -17.89 39.07 0.39
C LYS A 391 -18.92 38.12 1.05
N THR A 392 -19.78 37.46 0.29
CA THR A 392 -20.73 36.48 0.82
C THR A 392 -20.09 35.10 0.88
N LEU A 393 -20.22 34.42 2.02
CA LEU A 393 -19.73 33.05 2.18
C LEU A 393 -20.66 32.08 1.46
N ARG A 394 -20.38 31.82 0.18
CA ARG A 394 -21.17 30.91 -0.68
C ARG A 394 -20.43 29.59 -0.93
N ASP A 395 -21.21 28.52 -1.01
CA ASP A 395 -20.77 27.19 -1.43
C ASP A 395 -20.80 27.12 -2.96
N VAL A 396 -19.65 27.37 -3.58
CA VAL A 396 -19.50 27.44 -5.03
C VAL A 396 -18.51 26.37 -5.45
N LYS A 397 -18.95 25.48 -6.33
CA LYS A 397 -18.16 24.39 -6.89
C LYS A 397 -17.94 24.62 -8.38
N VAL A 398 -16.74 24.36 -8.87
CA VAL A 398 -16.37 24.65 -10.26
C VAL A 398 -15.94 23.37 -10.98
N LEU A 399 -16.75 22.94 -11.95
CA LEU A 399 -16.43 21.82 -12.83
C LEU A 399 -15.92 22.34 -14.17
N HIS A 400 -14.66 22.07 -14.48
CA HIS A 400 -14.07 22.42 -15.77
C HIS A 400 -14.19 21.24 -16.73
N LEU A 401 -14.67 21.50 -17.94
CA LEU A 401 -14.59 20.53 -19.04
C LEU A 401 -13.56 21.05 -20.05
N SER A 402 -12.64 20.18 -20.46
CA SER A 402 -11.68 20.48 -21.53
C SER A 402 -11.25 19.20 -22.26
N ALA A 403 -10.95 19.28 -23.56
CA ALA A 403 -10.26 18.19 -24.28
C ALA A 403 -8.75 18.25 -24.13
N THR A 404 -8.24 19.42 -23.82
CA THR A 404 -6.83 19.71 -23.67
C THR A 404 -6.68 20.60 -22.44
N PRO A 405 -6.52 20.01 -21.25
CA PRO A 405 -6.30 20.83 -20.06
C PRO A 405 -5.00 21.63 -20.22
N ILE A 406 -3.94 21.00 -20.78
CA ILE A 406 -2.70 21.66 -21.20
C ILE A 406 -2.78 21.96 -22.69
N ASN A 407 -2.68 23.23 -23.08
CA ASN A 407 -2.64 23.62 -24.50
C ASN A 407 -1.19 23.93 -24.93
N ASN A 408 -0.53 24.89 -24.28
CA ASN A 408 0.84 25.29 -24.64
C ASN A 408 1.82 25.31 -23.46
N LYS A 409 1.37 25.67 -22.25
CA LYS A 409 2.23 25.78 -21.06
C LYS A 409 1.52 25.17 -19.84
N LEU A 410 2.28 24.57 -18.91
CA LEU A 410 1.77 24.10 -17.62
C LEU A 410 1.11 25.25 -16.85
N MET A 411 1.65 26.46 -16.98
CA MET A 411 1.08 27.68 -16.41
C MET A 411 -0.36 27.97 -16.88
N ASP A 412 -0.80 27.45 -18.03
CA ASP A 412 -2.16 27.66 -18.53
C ASP A 412 -3.19 26.98 -17.63
N ILE A 413 -2.87 25.79 -17.11
CA ILE A 413 -3.72 25.03 -16.18
C ILE A 413 -3.84 25.71 -14.83
N ARG A 414 -2.77 26.38 -14.35
CA ARG A 414 -2.73 27.04 -13.03
C ARG A 414 -3.99 27.87 -12.78
N ASN A 415 -4.41 28.63 -13.79
CA ASN A 415 -5.53 29.55 -13.65
C ASN A 415 -6.88 28.82 -13.56
N GLN A 416 -7.00 27.57 -14.03
CA GLN A 416 -8.18 26.74 -13.81
C GLN A 416 -8.23 26.26 -12.36
N PHE A 417 -7.13 25.78 -11.79
CA PHE A 417 -7.05 25.48 -10.36
C PHE A 417 -7.38 26.70 -9.49
N LYS A 418 -6.88 27.87 -9.87
CA LYS A 418 -7.17 29.13 -9.20
C LYS A 418 -8.66 29.51 -9.25
N LEU A 419 -9.43 29.08 -10.25
CA LEU A 419 -10.88 29.30 -10.29
C LEU A 419 -11.63 28.47 -9.23
N MET A 420 -11.12 27.28 -8.91
CA MET A 420 -11.67 26.43 -7.84
C MET A 420 -11.53 27.09 -6.46
N THR A 421 -10.44 27.84 -6.27
CA THR A 421 -10.17 28.64 -5.07
C THR A 421 -10.65 30.09 -5.19
N LYS A 422 -11.65 30.33 -6.05
CA LYS A 422 -12.29 31.65 -6.20
C LYS A 422 -11.33 32.78 -6.58
N GLY A 423 -10.30 32.48 -7.37
CA GLY A 423 -9.29 33.45 -7.80
C GLY A 423 -8.10 33.58 -6.84
N GLN A 424 -8.04 32.83 -5.74
CA GLN A 424 -6.99 32.95 -4.72
C GLN A 424 -5.80 32.03 -5.00
N ASP A 425 -4.61 32.62 -5.16
CA ASP A 425 -3.36 31.89 -5.44
C ASP A 425 -2.91 31.00 -4.28
N ASN A 426 -3.31 31.33 -3.05
CA ASN A 426 -3.01 30.62 -1.81
C ASN A 426 -4.18 29.76 -1.30
N GLY A 427 -5.21 29.53 -2.11
CA GLY A 427 -6.44 28.85 -1.65
C GLY A 427 -6.28 27.36 -1.32
N PHE A 428 -5.14 26.76 -1.65
CA PHE A 428 -4.78 25.37 -1.29
C PHE A 428 -3.79 25.28 -0.11
N LYS A 429 -3.56 26.39 0.59
CA LYS A 429 -2.62 26.42 1.72
C LYS A 429 -3.14 25.63 2.92
N GLU A 430 -4.43 25.74 3.21
CA GLU A 430 -5.11 25.10 4.35
C GLU A 430 -5.79 23.76 3.98
N THR A 431 -5.43 23.18 2.84
CA THR A 431 -5.92 21.86 2.39
C THR A 431 -4.81 20.82 2.54
N ASP A 432 -5.14 19.53 2.35
CA ASP A 432 -4.18 18.40 2.38
C ASP A 432 -3.00 18.52 1.38
N PHE A 433 -3.02 19.51 0.49
CA PHE A 433 -1.95 19.79 -0.45
C PHE A 433 -0.85 20.70 0.14
N GLU A 434 -1.20 21.52 1.14
CA GLU A 434 -0.30 22.48 1.81
C GLU A 434 0.47 23.36 0.80
N ILE A 435 -0.24 23.89 -0.20
CA ILE A 435 0.34 24.70 -1.26
C ILE A 435 0.24 26.17 -0.88
N ASP A 436 1.37 26.79 -0.52
CA ASP A 436 1.41 28.22 -0.19
C ASP A 436 0.92 29.10 -1.33
N ARG A 437 1.40 28.83 -2.55
CA ARG A 437 1.08 29.59 -3.77
C ARG A 437 1.12 28.69 -4.99
N LEU A 438 0.01 28.63 -5.73
CA LEU A 438 -0.06 27.93 -7.02
C LEU A 438 0.98 28.47 -8.01
N GLU A 439 1.20 29.78 -8.03
CA GLU A 439 2.20 30.38 -8.92
C GLU A 439 3.61 29.79 -8.77
N ASN A 440 4.05 29.53 -7.54
CA ASN A 440 5.40 29.04 -7.29
C ASN A 440 5.58 27.61 -7.81
N ILE A 441 4.62 26.74 -7.49
CA ILE A 441 4.68 25.33 -7.90
C ILE A 441 4.63 25.18 -9.42
N PHE A 442 3.73 25.91 -10.09
CA PHE A 442 3.60 25.84 -11.54
C PHE A 442 4.79 26.49 -12.26
N LYS A 443 5.42 27.53 -11.68
CA LYS A 443 6.66 28.10 -12.21
C LYS A 443 7.81 27.09 -12.14
N THR A 444 7.95 26.38 -11.03
CA THR A 444 8.96 25.31 -10.87
C THR A 444 8.69 24.19 -11.88
N ALA A 445 7.47 23.65 -11.93
CA ALA A 445 7.12 22.59 -12.88
C ALA A 445 7.34 23.00 -14.34
N GLN A 446 7.05 24.26 -14.70
CA GLN A 446 7.31 24.79 -16.05
C GLN A 446 8.81 24.91 -16.35
N LYS A 447 9.62 25.29 -15.36
CA LYS A 447 11.08 25.34 -15.48
C LYS A 447 11.62 23.93 -15.70
N ASP A 448 11.21 22.97 -14.87
CA ASP A 448 11.63 21.57 -14.97
C ASP A 448 11.23 20.96 -16.33
N PHE A 449 10.04 21.30 -16.83
CA PHE A 449 9.59 20.91 -18.16
C PHE A 449 10.49 21.47 -19.28
N ASN A 450 10.88 22.74 -19.19
CA ASN A 450 11.76 23.35 -20.19
C ASN A 450 13.15 22.69 -20.16
N GLU A 451 13.74 22.53 -18.97
CA GLU A 451 15.05 21.87 -18.80
C GLU A 451 15.02 20.42 -19.30
N TRP A 452 13.93 19.70 -19.10
CA TRP A 452 13.74 18.35 -19.64
C TRP A 452 13.54 18.36 -21.16
N SER A 453 12.76 19.31 -21.69
CA SER A 453 12.44 19.41 -23.12
C SER A 453 13.69 19.66 -23.98
N ASP A 454 14.70 20.31 -23.41
CA ASP A 454 15.98 20.64 -24.06
C ASP A 454 17.00 19.48 -24.07
N LYS A 455 16.72 18.36 -23.39
CA LYS A 455 17.60 17.17 -23.40
C LYS A 455 17.43 16.34 -24.69
N GLU A 456 18.53 15.94 -25.32
CA GLU A 456 18.53 15.09 -26.53
C GLU A 456 17.96 13.68 -26.24
N ASP A 457 18.38 13.04 -25.15
CA ASP A 457 17.93 11.70 -24.72
C ASP A 457 16.80 11.75 -23.67
N ARG A 458 15.79 12.59 -23.90
CA ARG A 458 14.70 12.80 -22.92
C ARG A 458 13.83 11.54 -22.74
N LYS A 459 13.66 11.09 -21.49
CA LYS A 459 12.66 10.08 -21.12
C LYS A 459 11.57 10.69 -20.26
N ILE A 460 10.33 10.22 -20.42
CA ILE A 460 9.18 10.70 -19.63
C ILE A 460 9.38 10.41 -18.14
N ALA A 461 9.99 9.28 -17.79
CA ALA A 461 10.30 8.93 -16.40
C ALA A 461 11.21 9.97 -15.72
N ASP A 462 12.17 10.52 -16.47
CA ASP A 462 13.07 11.57 -15.96
C ASP A 462 12.30 12.87 -15.72
N PHE A 463 11.30 13.19 -16.54
CA PHE A 463 10.44 14.36 -16.31
C PHE A 463 9.58 14.19 -15.06
N ILE A 464 8.93 13.04 -14.91
CA ILE A 464 8.07 12.76 -13.75
C ILE A 464 8.88 12.86 -12.45
N SER A 465 10.10 12.34 -12.42
CA SER A 465 10.97 12.44 -11.24
C SER A 465 11.51 13.85 -10.95
N MET A 466 11.52 14.74 -11.95
CA MET A 466 11.88 16.16 -11.77
C MET A 466 10.71 17.00 -11.26
N LEU A 467 9.46 16.57 -11.45
CA LEU A 467 8.29 17.35 -11.06
C LEU A 467 8.17 17.49 -9.53
N PRO A 468 7.71 18.66 -9.02
CA PRO A 468 7.44 18.81 -7.60
C PRO A 468 6.37 17.83 -7.13
N GLN A 469 6.60 17.09 -6.05
CA GLN A 469 5.62 16.14 -5.49
C GLN A 469 4.25 16.78 -5.19
N LYS A 470 4.26 18.04 -4.72
CA LYS A 470 3.02 18.82 -4.49
C LYS A 470 2.26 19.15 -5.78
N PHE A 471 2.96 19.26 -6.92
CA PHE A 471 2.33 19.43 -8.23
C PHE A 471 1.60 18.16 -8.64
N GLU A 472 2.27 17.00 -8.59
CA GLU A 472 1.71 15.69 -8.92
C GLU A 472 0.47 15.39 -8.05
N LYS A 473 0.61 15.54 -6.72
CA LYS A 473 -0.51 15.35 -5.78
C LYS A 473 -1.71 16.23 -6.11
N LEU A 474 -1.48 17.50 -6.50
CA LEU A 474 -2.55 18.42 -6.87
C LEU A 474 -3.23 18.02 -8.18
N THR A 475 -2.45 17.65 -9.20
CA THR A 475 -2.99 17.27 -10.50
C THR A 475 -3.79 15.97 -10.41
N ASP A 476 -3.26 14.97 -9.71
CA ASP A 476 -3.91 13.66 -9.57
C ASP A 476 -5.22 13.75 -8.78
N ALA A 477 -5.24 14.60 -7.75
CA ALA A 477 -6.42 14.74 -6.91
C ALA A 477 -7.55 15.57 -7.53
N LEU A 478 -7.29 16.34 -8.59
CA LEU A 478 -8.25 17.31 -9.13
C LEU A 478 -8.54 17.15 -10.64
N ILE A 479 -7.77 16.33 -11.34
CA ILE A 479 -7.94 16.07 -12.77
C ILE A 479 -8.37 14.62 -12.97
N VAL A 480 -9.51 14.45 -13.64
CA VAL A 480 -9.89 13.17 -14.25
C VAL A 480 -9.57 13.27 -15.74
N ALA A 481 -8.41 12.74 -16.13
CA ALA A 481 -7.98 12.67 -17.54
C ALA A 481 -8.04 11.23 -18.05
N ARG A 482 -8.56 11.05 -19.27
CA ARG A 482 -8.59 9.76 -19.96
C ARG A 482 -8.08 9.94 -21.38
N ILE A 483 -6.94 9.32 -21.64
CA ILE A 483 -6.30 9.27 -22.96
C ILE A 483 -6.64 7.90 -23.55
N VAL A 484 -7.07 7.89 -24.82
CA VAL A 484 -7.28 6.65 -25.59
C VAL A 484 -5.94 6.16 -26.10
#